data_AF-A0A916LV96-F1
#
_entry.id   AF-A0A916LV96-F1
#
_cell.length_a   1.000
_cell.length_b   1.000
_cell.length_c   1.000
_cell.angle_alpha   90.00
_cell.angle_beta   90.00
_cell.angle_gamma   90.00
#
_symmetry.space_group_name_H-M   'P 1'
#
loop_
_entity.id
_entity.type
_entity.pdbx_description
1 polymer ?
#
loop_
_entity_poly.entity_id
_entity_poly.type
_entity_poly.pdbx_seq_one_letter_code
_entity_poly.pdbx_strand_id
1 'polypeptide(L)'
;MVLLRSWIVPMALFAAAGTAFGVGVSGNVKYTDGAGTAQPARRVKVQVFVANPGGDVMVGETRCDNAGDWSVDVVPPPGSLGFFTRIVADNDATTVGAGVAGTPYFVSGPGAPLGGGATPPMTIDTTGGNAERAFAVADAEQTSWLYGTAMRGAAPVPIRTVFPETGGGTASFYDPSDGTLHIRQWRRYAWDVIGHEYGHRLAHIDGLDNNPGGSHSFGVTNITGGAGGKSSGVRLAWGEALATYNGTAAQFVSAHPASPTTGDTIYTSLNTDTPGSTFAVNIDTHAGSLDAGEGDEASVVRILWDLADGTGGSEPHDRVTIGFAPMYDMINNDIAGVDELDDLWDFLFTRPTATDALRVDYGAIFEEYGVSPVPMGGMVGGTIDVSGGAPTFDWARGNNSWNDTFNLIVFNDALTTRVLDIAVPGDVTSYMLSGAQWTTLMGAGLGDYRWVVGGSDTFQYTTGSYWSDARTFHLVPTPASLALLALGGVIGLRRRR
;
A
#
# COMPACT_ATOMS: atom_id res chain seq x y z
N MET A 1 78.01 -67.88 -28.77
CA MET A 1 77.46 -67.71 -27.40
C MET A 1 77.22 -66.22 -27.20
N VAL A 2 76.01 -65.76 -27.51
CA VAL A 2 75.63 -64.34 -27.60
C VAL A 2 74.69 -64.04 -26.44
N LEU A 3 75.08 -63.15 -25.55
CA LEU A 3 74.29 -62.68 -24.41
C LEU A 3 73.44 -61.47 -24.83
N LEU A 4 72.14 -61.68 -24.99
CA LEU A 4 71.13 -60.64 -25.18
C LEU A 4 70.72 -60.06 -23.81
N ARG A 5 70.92 -58.75 -23.63
CA ARG A 5 70.43 -57.96 -22.50
C ARG A 5 68.96 -57.60 -22.73
N SER A 6 68.09 -58.07 -21.85
CA SER A 6 66.67 -57.70 -21.79
C SER A 6 66.51 -56.32 -21.16
N TRP A 7 65.94 -55.37 -21.90
CA TRP A 7 65.51 -54.08 -21.37
C TRP A 7 64.07 -54.20 -20.85
N ILE A 8 63.89 -54.02 -19.54
CA ILE A 8 62.57 -53.85 -18.92
C ILE A 8 62.22 -52.37 -19.05
N VAL A 9 61.21 -52.05 -19.87
CA VAL A 9 60.61 -50.72 -19.94
C VAL A 9 59.58 -50.63 -18.81
N PRO A 10 59.66 -49.65 -17.89
CA PRO A 10 58.59 -49.41 -16.92
C PRO A 10 57.38 -48.84 -17.66
N MET A 11 56.27 -49.58 -17.63
CA MET A 11 54.97 -49.11 -18.10
C MET A 11 54.45 -48.08 -17.08
N ALA A 12 54.65 -46.80 -17.36
CA ALA A 12 54.03 -45.72 -16.58
C ALA A 12 52.52 -45.78 -16.81
N LEU A 13 51.78 -46.18 -15.78
CA LEU A 13 50.33 -46.12 -15.74
C LEU A 13 49.94 -44.63 -15.62
N PHE A 14 49.69 -43.97 -16.75
CA PHE A 14 49.02 -42.68 -16.76
C PHE A 14 47.57 -42.91 -16.31
N ALA A 15 47.29 -42.68 -15.03
CA ALA A 15 45.94 -42.42 -14.58
C ALA A 15 45.50 -41.11 -15.23
N ALA A 16 44.78 -41.18 -16.34
CA ALA A 16 44.04 -40.05 -16.86
C ALA A 16 43.08 -39.62 -15.75
N ALA A 17 43.38 -38.52 -15.08
CA ALA A 17 42.39 -37.79 -14.30
C ALA A 17 41.32 -37.34 -15.30
N GLY A 18 40.33 -38.19 -15.54
CA GLY A 18 39.16 -37.82 -16.31
C GLY A 18 38.55 -36.62 -15.60
N THR A 19 38.59 -35.46 -16.23
CA THR A 19 37.81 -34.30 -15.82
C THR A 19 36.36 -34.78 -15.78
N ALA A 20 35.80 -34.91 -14.58
CA ALA A 20 34.40 -35.23 -14.44
C ALA A 20 33.62 -34.12 -15.16
N PHE A 21 32.97 -34.49 -16.27
CA PHE A 21 32.15 -33.55 -17.02
C PHE A 21 30.93 -33.22 -16.16
N GLY A 22 30.74 -31.92 -15.88
CA GLY A 22 29.52 -31.44 -15.23
C GLY A 22 28.31 -31.80 -16.08
N VAL A 23 27.24 -32.23 -15.42
CA VAL A 23 25.93 -32.42 -16.05
C VAL A 23 25.11 -31.18 -15.73
N GLY A 24 24.73 -30.43 -16.76
CA GLY A 24 23.76 -29.35 -16.60
C GLY A 24 22.38 -29.95 -16.30
N VAL A 25 21.78 -29.53 -15.19
CA VAL A 25 20.45 -29.95 -14.76
C VAL A 25 19.56 -28.72 -14.70
N SER A 26 18.46 -28.74 -15.44
CA SER A 26 17.50 -27.63 -15.47
C SER A 26 16.06 -28.09 -15.29
N GLY A 27 15.14 -27.15 -15.04
CA GLY A 27 13.72 -27.43 -14.93
C GLY A 27 12.89 -26.16 -14.83
N ASN A 28 11.57 -26.35 -14.72
CA ASN A 28 10.60 -25.29 -14.45
C ASN A 28 9.74 -25.71 -13.25
N VAL A 29 9.56 -24.81 -12.28
CA VAL A 29 8.77 -25.05 -11.08
C VAL A 29 7.58 -24.10 -11.02
N LYS A 30 6.40 -24.68 -10.79
CA LYS A 30 5.14 -23.98 -10.60
C LYS A 30 4.48 -24.41 -9.30
N TYR A 31 3.56 -23.60 -8.79
CA TYR A 31 2.64 -23.98 -7.72
C TYR A 31 1.20 -23.69 -8.17
N THR A 32 0.22 -24.40 -7.62
CA THR A 32 -1.19 -24.13 -7.89
C THR A 32 -1.70 -22.99 -6.99
N ASP A 33 -2.43 -22.01 -7.49
CA ASP A 33 -3.05 -20.97 -6.64
C ASP A 33 -4.40 -21.40 -6.04
N GLY A 34 -5.07 -20.48 -5.34
CA GLY A 34 -6.37 -20.73 -4.73
C GLY A 34 -7.50 -21.04 -5.72
N ALA A 35 -7.34 -20.73 -7.01
CA ALA A 35 -8.29 -21.05 -8.08
C ALA A 35 -7.92 -22.33 -8.84
N GLY A 36 -6.82 -23.01 -8.49
CA GLY A 36 -6.37 -24.18 -9.23
C GLY A 36 -5.45 -23.85 -10.42
N THR A 37 -5.05 -22.59 -10.60
CA THR A 37 -4.21 -22.18 -11.73
C THR A 37 -2.73 -22.34 -11.39
N ALA A 38 -1.94 -22.88 -12.33
CA ALA A 38 -0.51 -23.06 -12.13
C ALA A 38 0.25 -21.73 -12.34
N GLN A 39 0.87 -21.24 -11.27
CA GLN A 39 1.68 -20.03 -11.22
C GLN A 39 3.18 -20.36 -11.11
N PRO A 40 4.09 -19.52 -11.64
CA PRO A 40 5.53 -19.74 -11.46
C PRO A 40 5.90 -19.68 -9.98
N ALA A 41 6.74 -20.62 -9.50
CA ALA A 41 7.35 -20.51 -8.17
C ALA A 41 8.56 -19.58 -8.27
N ARG A 42 8.36 -18.28 -8.02
CA ARG A 42 9.38 -17.26 -8.32
C ARG A 42 10.50 -17.28 -7.30
N ARG A 43 11.75 -17.26 -7.77
CA ARG A 43 12.95 -17.06 -6.94
C ARG A 43 13.18 -18.10 -5.84
N VAL A 44 12.37 -19.17 -5.81
CA VAL A 44 12.48 -20.23 -4.81
C VAL A 44 13.77 -21.01 -4.97
N LYS A 45 14.30 -21.49 -3.85
CA LYS A 45 15.52 -22.30 -3.81
C LYS A 45 15.28 -23.71 -4.33
N VAL A 46 16.19 -24.18 -5.18
CA VAL A 46 16.20 -25.52 -5.75
C VAL A 46 17.48 -26.22 -5.33
N GLN A 47 17.35 -27.36 -4.65
CA GLN A 47 18.46 -28.21 -4.26
C GLN A 47 18.45 -29.48 -5.11
N VAL A 48 19.55 -29.81 -5.75
CA VAL A 48 19.70 -31.02 -6.57
C VAL A 48 20.41 -32.08 -5.76
N PHE A 49 19.78 -33.24 -5.65
CA PHE A 49 20.30 -34.41 -4.97
C PHE A 49 20.57 -35.53 -5.96
N VAL A 50 21.54 -36.39 -5.66
CA VAL A 50 21.69 -37.69 -6.30
C VAL A 50 21.23 -38.79 -5.36
N ALA A 51 20.48 -39.75 -5.91
CA ALA A 51 20.18 -40.98 -5.18
C ALA A 51 21.42 -41.88 -5.18
N ASN A 52 21.93 -42.19 -3.99
CA ASN A 52 23.06 -43.11 -3.81
C ASN A 52 22.71 -44.23 -2.82
N PRO A 53 23.29 -45.44 -2.97
CA PRO A 53 23.09 -46.55 -2.03
C PRO A 53 23.47 -46.23 -0.58
N GLY A 54 24.37 -45.26 -0.35
CA GLY A 54 24.81 -44.80 0.96
C GLY A 54 23.99 -43.64 1.55
N GLY A 55 22.91 -43.21 0.89
CA GLY A 55 22.11 -42.05 1.25
C GLY A 55 22.21 -40.92 0.23
N ASP A 56 21.16 -40.10 0.15
CA ASP A 56 21.08 -39.02 -0.83
C ASP A 56 22.12 -37.93 -0.53
N VAL A 57 22.77 -37.44 -1.59
CA VAL A 57 23.81 -36.41 -1.48
C VAL A 57 23.39 -35.18 -2.28
N MET A 58 23.41 -34.00 -1.65
CA MET A 58 23.21 -32.74 -2.36
C MET A 58 24.43 -32.43 -3.23
N VAL A 59 24.21 -32.21 -4.52
CA VAL A 59 25.27 -31.99 -5.52
C VAL A 59 25.20 -30.62 -6.19
N GLY A 60 24.14 -29.85 -5.94
CA GLY A 60 23.98 -28.49 -6.42
C GLY A 60 22.85 -27.76 -5.71
N GLU A 61 22.92 -26.43 -5.74
CA GLU A 61 21.87 -25.53 -5.29
C GLU A 61 21.79 -24.34 -6.25
N THR A 62 20.58 -23.88 -6.54
CA THR A 62 20.30 -22.70 -7.36
C THR A 62 18.96 -22.08 -6.94
N ARG A 63 18.52 -21.04 -7.65
CA ARG A 63 17.17 -20.46 -7.50
C ARG A 63 16.45 -20.45 -8.83
N CYS A 64 15.12 -20.52 -8.77
CA CYS A 64 14.27 -20.19 -9.90
C CYS A 64 14.43 -18.71 -10.31
N ASP A 65 14.14 -18.39 -11.55
CA ASP A 65 13.87 -17.01 -11.98
C ASP A 65 12.39 -16.63 -11.73
N ASN A 66 11.93 -15.54 -12.35
CA ASN A 66 10.54 -15.08 -12.22
C ASN A 66 9.54 -15.91 -13.06
N ALA A 67 10.01 -16.73 -14.00
CA ALA A 67 9.18 -17.67 -14.76
C ALA A 67 9.13 -19.06 -14.10
N GLY A 68 9.87 -19.26 -13.01
CA GLY A 68 10.04 -20.55 -12.34
C GLY A 68 11.13 -21.43 -12.97
N ASP A 69 11.86 -20.93 -13.96
CA ASP A 69 12.93 -21.65 -14.65
C ASP A 69 14.20 -21.65 -13.80
N TRP A 70 14.94 -22.76 -13.81
CA TRP A 70 16.21 -22.89 -13.10
C TRP A 70 17.18 -23.79 -13.85
N SER A 71 18.48 -23.61 -13.58
CA SER A 71 19.55 -24.47 -14.10
C SER A 71 20.75 -24.45 -13.15
N VAL A 72 21.45 -25.58 -13.05
CA VAL A 72 22.71 -25.71 -12.31
C VAL A 72 23.56 -26.84 -12.89
N ASP A 73 24.86 -26.61 -13.00
CA ASP A 73 25.82 -27.65 -13.37
C ASP A 73 26.23 -28.44 -12.11
N VAL A 74 26.09 -29.77 -12.17
CA VAL A 74 26.42 -30.66 -11.04
C VAL A 74 27.41 -31.75 -11.45
N VAL A 75 28.18 -32.23 -10.50
CA VAL A 75 29.10 -33.36 -10.69
C VAL A 75 28.62 -34.53 -9.84
N PRO A 76 27.90 -35.51 -10.42
CA PRO A 76 27.41 -36.65 -9.67
C PRO A 76 28.58 -37.52 -9.18
N PRO A 77 28.59 -37.95 -7.91
CA PRO A 77 29.52 -38.95 -7.40
C PRO A 77 29.51 -40.24 -8.25
N PRO A 78 30.64 -40.96 -8.35
CA PRO A 78 30.67 -42.26 -9.01
C PRO A 78 29.64 -43.23 -8.42
N GLY A 79 28.85 -43.88 -9.28
CA GLY A 79 27.84 -44.86 -8.87
C GLY A 79 26.47 -44.27 -8.51
N SER A 80 26.25 -42.97 -8.73
CA SER A 80 24.91 -42.37 -8.61
C SER A 80 23.89 -43.04 -9.53
N LEU A 81 22.62 -43.09 -9.09
CA LEU A 81 21.54 -43.78 -9.81
C LEU A 81 20.64 -42.82 -10.60
N GLY A 82 20.60 -41.55 -10.20
CA GLY A 82 19.77 -40.51 -10.79
C GLY A 82 19.79 -39.23 -9.96
N PHE A 83 19.17 -38.19 -10.48
CA PHE A 83 18.94 -36.93 -9.79
C PHE A 83 17.51 -36.85 -9.26
N PHE A 84 17.29 -36.11 -8.19
CA PHE A 84 15.98 -35.56 -7.86
C PHE A 84 16.19 -34.16 -7.27
N THR A 85 15.13 -33.37 -7.22
CA THR A 85 15.19 -32.01 -6.69
C THR A 85 14.42 -31.91 -5.39
N ARG A 86 14.85 -31.00 -4.52
CA ARG A 86 14.02 -30.45 -3.44
C ARG A 86 13.81 -28.98 -3.76
N ILE A 87 12.55 -28.59 -3.91
CA ILE A 87 12.16 -27.20 -4.02
C ILE A 87 11.85 -26.74 -2.62
N VAL A 88 12.48 -25.66 -2.17
CA VAL A 88 12.37 -25.13 -0.80
C VAL A 88 11.56 -23.83 -0.86
N ALA A 89 10.60 -23.65 0.05
CA ALA A 89 9.81 -22.43 0.20
C ALA A 89 10.66 -21.31 0.83
N ASP A 90 11.69 -20.91 0.10
CA ASP A 90 12.73 -19.94 0.47
C ASP A 90 13.06 -19.16 -0.81
N ASN A 91 12.76 -17.87 -0.83
CA ASN A 91 13.05 -16.96 -1.94
C ASN A 91 13.84 -15.73 -1.46
N ASP A 92 13.91 -14.67 -2.27
CA ASP A 92 14.66 -13.47 -1.89
C ASP A 92 13.95 -12.68 -0.78
N ALA A 93 12.63 -12.84 -0.66
CA ALA A 93 11.82 -12.17 0.35
C ALA A 93 11.83 -12.89 1.70
N THR A 94 11.72 -14.21 1.68
CA THR A 94 11.33 -14.97 2.87
C THR A 94 11.81 -16.41 2.88
N THR A 95 11.87 -16.98 4.09
CA THR A 95 12.01 -18.41 4.34
C THR A 95 10.80 -18.92 5.11
N VAL A 96 9.89 -19.65 4.45
CA VAL A 96 8.62 -20.10 5.04
C VAL A 96 8.79 -21.47 5.70
N GLY A 97 8.39 -21.62 6.96
CA GLY A 97 8.43 -22.91 7.66
C GLY A 97 7.67 -22.97 8.97
N ALA A 98 7.72 -24.13 9.63
CA ALA A 98 6.99 -24.40 10.86
C ALA A 98 7.66 -23.74 12.07
N GLY A 99 7.13 -22.61 12.53
CA GLY A 99 7.66 -21.88 13.70
C GLY A 99 8.94 -21.10 13.42
N VAL A 100 9.34 -20.26 14.37
CA VAL A 100 10.44 -19.29 14.21
C VAL A 100 11.79 -19.99 13.97
N ALA A 101 12.09 -21.07 14.70
CA ALA A 101 13.31 -21.85 14.55
C ALA A 101 13.17 -23.07 13.60
N GLY A 102 12.04 -23.18 12.90
CA GLY A 102 11.76 -24.34 12.06
C GLY A 102 12.60 -24.42 10.79
N THR A 103 12.81 -25.62 10.28
CA THR A 103 13.32 -25.80 8.92
C THR A 103 12.32 -25.26 7.89
N PRO A 104 12.77 -24.67 6.78
CA PRO A 104 11.87 -24.30 5.70
C PRO A 104 11.13 -25.51 5.15
N TYR A 105 9.91 -25.29 4.67
CA TYR A 105 9.19 -26.32 3.95
C TYR A 105 9.86 -26.63 2.61
N PHE A 106 9.75 -27.89 2.19
CA PHE A 106 10.21 -28.30 0.88
C PHE A 106 9.32 -29.41 0.31
N VAL A 107 9.31 -29.52 -1.02
CA VAL A 107 8.67 -30.61 -1.76
C VAL A 107 9.74 -31.26 -2.64
N SER A 108 9.76 -32.59 -2.68
CA SER A 108 10.70 -33.32 -3.55
C SER A 108 10.08 -33.55 -4.93
N GLY A 109 10.82 -33.21 -5.97
CA GLY A 109 10.45 -33.47 -7.35
C GLY A 109 10.64 -34.94 -7.75
N PRO A 110 10.13 -35.34 -8.93
CA PRO A 110 10.34 -36.69 -9.45
C PRO A 110 11.82 -36.94 -9.73
N GLY A 111 12.25 -38.19 -9.58
CA GLY A 111 13.60 -38.60 -9.96
C GLY A 111 13.80 -38.61 -11.49
N ALA A 112 15.00 -38.28 -11.94
CA ALA A 112 15.44 -38.32 -13.33
C ALA A 112 16.71 -39.18 -13.48
N PRO A 113 16.86 -39.97 -14.55
CA PRO A 113 18.06 -40.79 -14.76
C PRO A 113 19.29 -39.92 -15.07
N LEU A 114 20.48 -40.42 -14.73
CA LEU A 114 21.74 -39.77 -15.10
C LEU A 114 21.89 -39.74 -16.63
N GLY A 115 21.99 -38.54 -17.21
CA GLY A 115 22.17 -38.33 -18.66
C GLY A 115 21.05 -37.53 -19.34
N GLY A 116 19.93 -37.30 -18.66
CA GLY A 116 18.93 -36.30 -19.06
C GLY A 116 19.25 -34.96 -18.39
N GLY A 117 19.74 -33.97 -19.16
CA GLY A 117 20.06 -32.65 -18.62
C GLY A 117 18.85 -31.80 -18.20
N ALA A 118 17.63 -32.26 -18.47
CA ALA A 118 16.41 -31.62 -18.03
C ALA A 118 15.65 -32.53 -17.05
N THR A 119 15.29 -31.98 -15.90
CA THR A 119 14.28 -32.56 -15.02
C THR A 119 12.89 -32.28 -15.59
N PRO A 120 11.90 -33.18 -15.40
CA PRO A 120 10.53 -32.90 -15.79
C PRO A 120 10.02 -31.63 -15.10
N PRO A 121 9.19 -30.80 -15.78
CA PRO A 121 8.49 -29.70 -15.13
C PRO A 121 7.75 -30.19 -13.88
N MET A 122 7.78 -29.39 -12.81
CA MET A 122 7.16 -29.71 -11.54
C MET A 122 6.09 -28.68 -11.21
N THR A 123 4.86 -29.14 -10.99
CA THR A 123 3.79 -28.32 -10.42
C THR A 123 3.52 -28.81 -9.00
N ILE A 124 3.76 -27.94 -8.03
CA ILE A 124 3.48 -28.17 -6.61
C ILE A 124 1.97 -27.97 -6.40
N ASP A 125 1.28 -29.06 -6.05
CA ASP A 125 -0.15 -29.02 -5.75
C ASP A 125 -0.41 -28.48 -4.35
N THR A 126 -0.75 -27.20 -4.27
CA THR A 126 -1.04 -26.49 -3.02
C THR A 126 -2.36 -26.91 -2.36
N THR A 127 -3.16 -27.77 -2.98
CA THR A 127 -4.27 -28.42 -2.29
C THR A 127 -3.79 -29.43 -1.24
N GLY A 128 -2.51 -29.84 -1.33
CA GLY A 128 -1.80 -30.72 -0.39
C GLY A 128 -1.61 -30.17 1.02
N GLY A 129 -0.50 -30.54 1.66
CA GLY A 129 -0.16 -30.16 3.03
C GLY A 129 0.38 -28.74 3.15
N ASN A 130 0.84 -28.39 4.36
CA ASN A 130 1.43 -27.06 4.60
C ASN A 130 2.73 -26.84 3.82
N ALA A 131 3.45 -27.90 3.48
CA ALA A 131 4.68 -27.80 2.71
C ALA A 131 4.41 -27.29 1.30
N GLU A 132 3.36 -27.80 0.65
CA GLU A 132 2.93 -27.35 -0.67
C GLU A 132 2.31 -25.94 -0.61
N ARG A 133 1.49 -25.66 0.41
CA ARG A 133 0.82 -24.34 0.58
C ARG A 133 1.79 -23.20 0.86
N ALA A 134 2.94 -23.48 1.45
CA ALA A 134 3.96 -22.49 1.78
C ALA A 134 4.49 -21.72 0.55
N PHE A 135 4.41 -22.31 -0.65
CA PHE A 135 4.85 -21.67 -1.88
C PHE A 135 3.98 -20.49 -2.29
N ALA A 136 2.67 -20.54 -2.03
CA ALA A 136 1.78 -19.40 -2.28
C ALA A 136 2.06 -18.23 -1.33
N VAL A 137 2.38 -18.54 -0.06
CA VAL A 137 2.78 -17.53 0.93
C VAL A 137 4.11 -16.88 0.53
N ALA A 138 5.11 -17.70 0.18
CA ALA A 138 6.41 -17.20 -0.28
C ALA A 138 6.26 -16.28 -1.50
N ASP A 139 5.39 -16.64 -2.46
CA ASP A 139 5.22 -15.85 -3.68
C ASP A 139 4.50 -14.52 -3.44
N ALA A 140 3.51 -14.48 -2.54
CA ALA A 140 2.89 -13.22 -2.12
C ALA A 140 3.94 -12.27 -1.49
N GLU A 141 4.77 -12.77 -0.57
CA GLU A 141 5.85 -11.99 0.04
C GLU A 141 6.93 -11.56 -0.97
N GLN A 142 7.17 -12.35 -2.03
CA GLN A 142 8.08 -11.95 -3.11
C GLN A 142 7.62 -10.68 -3.81
N THR A 143 6.31 -10.50 -3.99
CA THR A 143 5.73 -9.27 -4.55
C THR A 143 5.98 -8.08 -3.62
N SER A 144 5.69 -8.22 -2.32
CA SER A 144 5.92 -7.16 -1.33
C SER A 144 7.40 -6.81 -1.16
N TRP A 145 8.30 -7.79 -1.26
CA TRP A 145 9.74 -7.55 -1.23
C TRP A 145 10.25 -6.81 -2.47
N LEU A 146 9.73 -7.13 -3.66
CA LEU A 146 10.06 -6.39 -4.88
C LEU A 146 9.64 -4.93 -4.76
N TYR A 147 8.45 -4.68 -4.21
CA TYR A 147 7.98 -3.33 -3.90
C TYR A 147 8.90 -2.62 -2.93
N GLY A 148 9.16 -3.20 -1.75
CA GLY A 148 10.06 -2.60 -0.77
C GLY A 148 11.47 -2.36 -1.31
N THR A 149 11.98 -3.23 -2.18
CA THR A 149 13.26 -3.04 -2.88
C THR A 149 13.22 -1.83 -3.80
N ALA A 150 12.14 -1.67 -4.57
CA ALA A 150 11.97 -0.56 -5.50
C ALA A 150 11.81 0.77 -4.76
N MET A 151 11.00 0.81 -3.69
CA MET A 151 10.73 2.03 -2.93
C MET A 151 11.95 2.51 -2.14
N ARG A 152 12.68 1.58 -1.50
CA ARG A 152 13.82 1.92 -0.63
C ARG A 152 15.13 2.10 -1.40
N GLY A 153 15.16 1.76 -2.69
CA GLY A 153 16.38 1.68 -3.49
C GLY A 153 17.36 0.58 -3.04
N ALA A 154 16.99 -0.21 -2.03
CA ALA A 154 17.77 -1.30 -1.47
C ALA A 154 16.85 -2.41 -0.98
N ALA A 155 17.23 -3.65 -1.28
CA ALA A 155 16.47 -4.82 -0.88
C ALA A 155 16.37 -4.96 0.64
N PRO A 156 15.16 -5.15 1.21
CA PRO A 156 15.03 -5.63 2.58
C PRO A 156 15.74 -6.97 2.75
N VAL A 157 16.29 -7.22 3.94
CA VAL A 157 16.85 -8.55 4.29
C VAL A 157 15.73 -9.60 4.15
N PRO A 158 15.99 -10.87 3.81
CA PRO A 158 14.93 -11.87 3.85
C PRO A 158 14.36 -12.05 5.26
N ILE A 159 13.04 -12.20 5.39
CA ILE A 159 12.35 -12.44 6.67
C ILE A 159 12.07 -13.92 6.90
N ARG A 160 11.85 -14.29 8.16
CA ARG A 160 11.31 -15.60 8.52
C ARG A 160 9.79 -15.53 8.58
N THR A 161 9.13 -16.38 7.80
CA THR A 161 7.67 -16.58 7.89
C THR A 161 7.33 -17.90 8.57
N VAL A 162 6.58 -17.78 9.67
CA VAL A 162 5.95 -18.87 10.40
C VAL A 162 4.64 -19.23 9.71
N PHE A 163 4.58 -20.45 9.17
CA PHE A 163 3.39 -20.99 8.56
C PHE A 163 3.22 -22.48 8.92
N PRO A 164 1.99 -22.95 9.21
CA PRO A 164 0.91 -22.11 9.70
C PRO A 164 1.24 -21.58 11.10
N GLU A 165 0.83 -20.35 11.37
CA GLU A 165 0.82 -19.81 12.73
C GLU A 165 -0.24 -20.54 13.59
N THR A 166 0.20 -21.09 14.73
CA THR A 166 -0.62 -21.95 15.61
C THR A 166 -0.64 -21.52 17.09
N GLY A 167 0.15 -20.51 17.46
CA GLY A 167 0.39 -20.01 18.82
C GLY A 167 -0.78 -19.28 19.51
N GLY A 168 -2.02 -19.47 19.05
CA GLY A 168 -3.22 -19.13 19.84
C GLY A 168 -3.94 -17.82 19.53
N GLY A 169 -3.38 -16.93 18.70
CA GLY A 169 -4.14 -15.79 18.15
C GLY A 169 -5.26 -16.19 17.17
N THR A 170 -6.07 -15.22 16.73
CA THR A 170 -7.10 -15.41 15.69
C THR A 170 -6.68 -14.85 14.32
N ALA A 171 -5.57 -14.12 14.24
CA ALA A 171 -5.13 -13.38 13.04
C ALA A 171 -3.75 -13.83 12.55
N SER A 172 -3.43 -13.44 11.32
CA SER A 172 -2.03 -13.29 10.88
C SER A 172 -1.48 -12.01 11.51
N PHE A 173 -0.17 -11.88 11.63
CA PHE A 173 0.47 -10.67 12.16
C PHE A 173 1.96 -10.61 11.76
N TYR A 174 2.53 -9.43 11.78
CA TYR A 174 3.97 -9.21 11.89
C TYR A 174 4.38 -9.00 13.36
N ASP A 175 5.44 -9.66 13.81
CA ASP A 175 6.01 -9.47 15.15
C ASP A 175 7.28 -8.60 15.06
N PRO A 176 7.24 -7.33 15.48
CA PRO A 176 8.41 -6.45 15.47
C PRO A 176 9.47 -6.86 16.50
N SER A 177 9.13 -7.67 17.52
CA SER A 177 10.06 -8.03 18.59
C SER A 177 11.11 -9.06 18.18
N ASP A 178 10.75 -9.96 17.26
CA ASP A 178 11.66 -10.95 16.67
C ASP A 178 11.82 -10.81 15.16
N GLY A 179 11.07 -9.88 14.54
CA GLY A 179 11.14 -9.54 13.13
C GLY A 179 10.60 -10.66 12.24
N THR A 180 9.57 -11.38 12.67
CA THR A 180 8.99 -12.51 11.91
C THR A 180 7.56 -12.25 11.45
N LEU A 181 7.16 -12.93 10.37
CA LEU A 181 5.80 -12.92 9.83
C LEU A 181 5.06 -14.18 10.26
N HIS A 182 3.84 -14.04 10.74
CA HIS A 182 3.02 -15.15 11.22
C HIS A 182 1.74 -15.27 10.39
N ILE A 183 1.67 -16.29 9.53
CA ILE A 183 0.55 -16.44 8.58
C ILE A 183 -0.32 -17.62 8.96
N ARG A 184 -1.64 -17.40 9.08
CA ARG A 184 -2.61 -18.46 9.36
C ARG A 184 -2.79 -19.41 8.18
N GLN A 185 -3.08 -20.67 8.49
CA GLN A 185 -3.32 -21.70 7.47
C GLN A 185 -4.42 -21.32 6.47
N TRP A 186 -5.51 -20.71 6.96
CA TRP A 186 -6.66 -20.29 6.16
C TRP A 186 -6.45 -18.98 5.39
N ARG A 187 -5.30 -18.31 5.57
CA ARG A 187 -4.90 -17.08 4.87
C ARG A 187 -3.84 -17.32 3.78
N ARG A 188 -3.48 -18.56 3.50
CA ARG A 188 -2.44 -18.96 2.52
C ARG A 188 -2.58 -18.40 1.10
N TYR A 189 -3.80 -17.98 0.71
CA TYR A 189 -4.09 -17.36 -0.59
C TYR A 189 -4.59 -15.92 -0.46
N ALA A 190 -4.62 -15.36 0.75
CA ALA A 190 -5.03 -13.98 1.00
C ALA A 190 -3.82 -13.07 0.77
N TRP A 191 -3.54 -12.78 -0.51
CA TRP A 191 -2.38 -11.97 -0.90
C TRP A 191 -2.40 -10.59 -0.27
N ASP A 192 -3.57 -9.96 -0.17
CA ASP A 192 -3.72 -8.65 0.47
C ASP A 192 -3.37 -8.70 1.96
N VAL A 193 -3.76 -9.78 2.66
CA VAL A 193 -3.41 -9.98 4.08
C VAL A 193 -1.91 -10.22 4.23
N ILE A 194 -1.33 -11.10 3.41
CA ILE A 194 0.12 -11.38 3.47
C ILE A 194 0.92 -10.11 3.12
N GLY A 195 0.45 -9.34 2.14
CA GLY A 195 0.98 -8.05 1.75
C GLY A 195 0.88 -7.02 2.86
N HIS A 196 -0.27 -6.95 3.56
CA HIS A 196 -0.49 -6.09 4.71
C HIS A 196 0.49 -6.41 5.84
N GLU A 197 0.64 -7.68 6.24
CA GLU A 197 1.62 -8.02 7.28
C GLU A 197 3.06 -7.67 6.88
N TYR A 198 3.39 -7.85 5.59
CA TYR A 198 4.69 -7.40 5.08
C TYR A 198 4.78 -5.86 5.03
N GLY A 199 3.67 -5.16 4.87
CA GLY A 199 3.56 -3.71 4.98
C GLY A 199 3.93 -3.21 6.37
N HIS A 200 3.44 -3.87 7.43
CA HIS A 200 3.86 -3.61 8.82
C HIS A 200 5.38 -3.76 8.99
N ARG A 201 5.95 -4.79 8.36
CA ARG A 201 7.40 -4.99 8.34
C ARG A 201 8.13 -3.81 7.68
N LEU A 202 7.65 -3.32 6.54
CA LEU A 202 8.26 -2.18 5.87
C LEU A 202 8.17 -0.91 6.72
N ALA A 203 7.01 -0.64 7.33
CA ALA A 203 6.85 0.47 8.26
C ALA A 203 7.83 0.37 9.44
N HIS A 204 7.98 -0.83 10.03
CA HIS A 204 8.87 -1.05 11.15
C HIS A 204 10.36 -0.83 10.83
N ILE A 205 10.87 -1.38 9.72
CA ILE A 205 12.30 -1.29 9.39
C ILE A 205 12.73 0.13 9.00
N ASP A 206 11.79 0.94 8.54
CA ASP A 206 12.04 2.31 8.09
C ASP A 206 11.53 3.36 9.12
N GLY A 207 10.85 2.93 10.18
CA GLY A 207 10.39 3.78 11.28
C GLY A 207 9.24 4.71 10.86
N LEU A 208 8.29 4.19 10.09
CA LEU A 208 7.18 4.95 9.49
C LEU A 208 5.89 4.89 10.31
N ASP A 209 5.93 4.24 11.47
CA ASP A 209 4.80 4.15 12.38
C ASP A 209 5.25 3.98 13.84
N ASN A 210 4.31 4.23 14.73
CA ASN A 210 4.40 3.98 16.16
C ASN A 210 3.11 3.29 16.61
N ASN A 211 2.74 2.25 15.88
CA ASN A 211 1.48 1.54 16.05
C ASN A 211 1.42 0.93 17.47
N PRO A 212 0.48 1.36 18.34
CA PRO A 212 0.37 0.83 19.69
C PRO A 212 -0.18 -0.61 19.73
N GLY A 213 -0.65 -1.12 18.59
CA GLY A 213 -1.37 -2.37 18.46
C GLY A 213 -2.76 -2.33 19.12
N GLY A 214 -3.50 -3.42 18.95
CA GLY A 214 -4.81 -3.59 19.59
C GLY A 214 -5.89 -4.05 18.61
N SER A 215 -7.11 -4.24 19.14
CA SER A 215 -8.25 -4.61 18.32
C SER A 215 -8.70 -3.42 17.47
N HIS A 216 -8.76 -3.63 16.16
CA HIS A 216 -9.24 -2.68 15.17
C HIS A 216 -10.12 -3.39 14.12
N SER A 217 -10.81 -2.61 13.30
CA SER A 217 -11.62 -3.10 12.17
C SER A 217 -11.80 -1.97 11.16
N PHE A 218 -11.82 -2.31 9.87
CA PHE A 218 -12.18 -1.37 8.81
C PHE A 218 -13.55 -0.73 9.06
N GLY A 219 -13.66 0.58 8.81
CA GLY A 219 -14.91 1.33 8.89
C GLY A 219 -15.32 1.70 10.30
N VAL A 220 -14.40 1.58 11.26
CA VAL A 220 -14.65 1.85 12.67
C VAL A 220 -13.50 2.68 13.21
N THR A 221 -13.83 3.79 13.83
CA THR A 221 -12.83 4.61 14.50
C THR A 221 -12.19 3.89 15.69
N ASN A 222 -10.87 3.86 15.70
CA ASN A 222 -10.04 3.29 16.76
C ASN A 222 -9.90 4.21 17.98
N ILE A 223 -10.37 5.46 17.89
CA ILE A 223 -10.22 6.49 18.94
C ILE A 223 -11.08 6.20 20.17
N THR A 224 -12.34 5.79 19.99
CA THR A 224 -13.25 5.39 21.09
C THR A 224 -13.21 3.89 21.38
N GLY A 225 -12.40 3.13 20.62
CA GLY A 225 -12.27 1.68 20.69
C GLY A 225 -11.19 1.20 21.67
N GLY A 226 -10.64 0.03 21.37
CA GLY A 226 -9.68 -0.68 22.22
C GLY A 226 -8.28 -0.04 22.30
N ALA A 227 -7.98 0.99 21.50
CA ALA A 227 -6.65 1.59 21.41
C ALA A 227 -6.28 2.48 22.61
N GLY A 228 -7.24 2.87 23.45
CA GLY A 228 -6.97 3.61 24.68
C GLY A 228 -6.96 5.13 24.55
N GLY A 229 -7.68 5.69 23.56
CA GLY A 229 -7.92 7.13 23.40
C GLY A 229 -7.43 7.69 22.06
N LYS A 230 -7.58 9.01 21.87
CA LYS A 230 -7.32 9.69 20.59
C LYS A 230 -5.95 9.40 19.99
N SER A 231 -4.86 9.76 20.68
CA SER A 231 -3.49 9.58 20.19
C SER A 231 -3.17 8.12 19.81
N SER A 232 -3.62 7.15 20.59
CA SER A 232 -3.40 5.73 20.24
C SER A 232 -4.28 5.29 19.08
N GLY A 233 -5.52 5.78 19.00
CA GLY A 233 -6.46 5.42 17.93
C GLY A 233 -6.01 5.91 16.56
N VAL A 234 -5.50 7.14 16.46
CA VAL A 234 -5.01 7.69 15.18
C VAL A 234 -3.71 7.02 14.72
N ARG A 235 -2.78 6.74 15.64
CA ARG A 235 -1.54 6.01 15.32
C ARG A 235 -1.79 4.54 14.96
N LEU A 236 -2.79 3.90 15.58
CA LEU A 236 -3.25 2.58 15.18
C LEU A 236 -3.85 2.62 13.77
N ALA A 237 -4.74 3.57 13.49
CA ALA A 237 -5.34 3.71 12.16
C ALA A 237 -4.27 3.96 11.08
N TRP A 238 -3.29 4.82 11.35
CA TRP A 238 -2.15 5.06 10.48
C TRP A 238 -1.33 3.81 10.22
N GLY A 239 -0.88 3.10 11.27
CA GLY A 239 -0.06 1.91 11.12
C GLY A 239 -0.74 0.81 10.30
N GLU A 240 -2.01 0.50 10.60
CA GLU A 240 -2.78 -0.50 9.85
C GLU A 240 -3.05 -0.05 8.41
N ALA A 241 -3.41 1.22 8.19
CA ALA A 241 -3.68 1.74 6.86
C ALA A 241 -2.43 1.80 5.99
N LEU A 242 -1.27 2.19 6.55
CA LEU A 242 0.00 2.21 5.86
C LEU A 242 0.43 0.79 5.46
N ALA A 243 0.20 -0.19 6.34
CA ALA A 243 0.41 -1.60 6.03
C ALA A 243 -0.48 -2.08 4.88
N THR A 244 -1.77 -1.77 4.92
CA THR A 244 -2.72 -2.06 3.83
C THR A 244 -2.32 -1.37 2.53
N TYR A 245 -1.99 -0.08 2.56
CA TYR A 245 -1.51 0.69 1.41
C TYR A 245 -0.28 0.04 0.77
N ASN A 246 0.77 -0.23 1.55
CA ASN A 246 2.00 -0.84 1.06
C ASN A 246 1.74 -2.23 0.45
N GLY A 247 0.89 -3.04 1.10
CA GLY A 247 0.52 -4.37 0.62
C GLY A 247 -0.22 -4.36 -0.71
N THR A 248 -1.18 -3.46 -0.89
CA THR A 248 -1.94 -3.35 -2.15
C THR A 248 -1.12 -2.64 -3.24
N ALA A 249 -0.44 -1.54 -2.93
CA ALA A 249 0.42 -0.83 -3.88
C ALA A 249 1.52 -1.72 -4.45
N ALA A 250 2.04 -2.67 -3.65
CA ALA A 250 3.02 -3.64 -4.12
C ALA A 250 2.55 -4.43 -5.35
N GLN A 251 1.25 -4.70 -5.46
CA GLN A 251 0.66 -5.46 -6.56
C GLN A 251 0.50 -4.61 -7.83
N PHE A 252 0.38 -3.29 -7.70
CA PHE A 252 0.32 -2.38 -8.85
C PHE A 252 1.70 -2.03 -9.39
N VAL A 253 2.70 -1.97 -8.50
CA VAL A 253 4.06 -1.55 -8.85
C VAL A 253 4.93 -2.73 -9.26
N SER A 254 4.79 -3.88 -8.60
CA SER A 254 5.67 -5.03 -8.81
C SER A 254 5.01 -6.08 -9.69
N ALA A 255 5.80 -6.70 -10.56
CA ALA A 255 5.32 -7.84 -11.33
C ALA A 255 4.88 -8.97 -10.39
N HIS A 256 3.68 -9.51 -10.62
CA HIS A 256 3.13 -10.66 -9.92
C HIS A 256 2.36 -11.58 -10.87
N PRO A 257 2.21 -12.88 -10.55
CA PRO A 257 1.27 -13.73 -11.26
C PRO A 257 -0.18 -13.28 -11.04
N ALA A 258 -1.03 -13.51 -12.04
CA ALA A 258 -2.46 -13.28 -11.91
C ALA A 258 -3.07 -14.35 -10.99
N SER A 259 -3.27 -14.01 -9.72
CA SER A 259 -3.93 -14.84 -8.70
C SER A 259 -5.31 -14.23 -8.39
N PRO A 260 -6.28 -15.01 -7.88
CA PRO A 260 -7.50 -14.43 -7.31
C PRO A 260 -7.15 -13.36 -6.27
N THR A 261 -7.91 -12.26 -6.25
CA THR A 261 -7.74 -11.11 -5.33
C THR A 261 -6.37 -10.43 -5.43
N THR A 262 -5.81 -10.32 -6.65
CA THR A 262 -4.55 -9.60 -6.85
C THR A 262 -4.62 -8.60 -7.98
N GLY A 263 -3.90 -7.49 -7.82
CA GLY A 263 -3.81 -6.43 -8.83
C GLY A 263 -5.12 -5.66 -9.04
N ASP A 264 -5.93 -5.53 -7.99
CA ASP A 264 -7.15 -4.74 -7.97
C ASP A 264 -7.19 -3.83 -6.72
N THR A 265 -8.16 -2.92 -6.67
CA THR A 265 -8.34 -1.96 -5.56
C THR A 265 -9.15 -2.54 -4.40
N ILE A 266 -9.35 -3.86 -4.35
CA ILE A 266 -10.19 -4.50 -3.34
C ILE A 266 -9.30 -5.25 -2.35
N TYR A 267 -9.08 -4.64 -1.17
CA TYR A 267 -8.48 -5.35 -0.05
C TYR A 267 -9.37 -6.52 0.35
N THR A 268 -8.92 -7.75 0.10
CA THR A 268 -9.67 -8.97 0.34
C THR A 268 -9.03 -9.81 1.44
N SER A 269 -9.74 -9.87 2.56
CA SER A 269 -9.39 -10.76 3.66
C SER A 269 -9.99 -12.15 3.42
N LEU A 270 -9.41 -12.92 2.51
CA LEU A 270 -9.90 -14.26 2.16
C LEU A 270 -9.73 -15.25 3.31
N ASN A 271 -10.82 -15.89 3.75
CA ASN A 271 -10.78 -17.04 4.65
C ASN A 271 -11.17 -18.31 3.89
N THR A 272 -10.18 -19.14 3.58
CA THR A 272 -10.41 -20.34 2.75
C THR A 272 -11.18 -21.46 3.47
N ASP A 273 -11.17 -21.46 4.80
CA ASP A 273 -11.74 -22.54 5.59
C ASP A 273 -13.18 -22.21 6.03
N THR A 274 -13.53 -20.92 6.05
CA THR A 274 -14.90 -20.44 6.22
C THR A 274 -15.16 -19.30 5.23
N PRO A 275 -15.49 -19.61 3.96
CA PRO A 275 -15.63 -18.61 2.90
C PRO A 275 -16.58 -17.45 3.24
N GLY A 276 -17.62 -17.69 4.05
CA GLY A 276 -18.57 -16.67 4.53
C GLY A 276 -18.01 -15.67 5.57
N SER A 277 -16.75 -15.81 5.96
CA SER A 277 -16.02 -14.84 6.81
C SER A 277 -14.99 -14.02 6.01
N THR A 278 -15.03 -14.13 4.69
CA THR A 278 -14.29 -13.23 3.80
C THR A 278 -14.93 -11.86 3.82
N PHE A 279 -14.13 -10.82 4.00
CA PHE A 279 -14.58 -9.44 3.78
C PHE A 279 -13.72 -8.80 2.69
N ALA A 280 -14.28 -7.80 2.04
CA ALA A 280 -13.68 -7.07 0.93
C ALA A 280 -14.00 -5.59 1.10
N VAL A 281 -12.98 -4.74 1.04
CA VAL A 281 -13.11 -3.28 1.11
C VAL A 281 -12.41 -2.71 -0.12
N ASN A 282 -13.10 -1.83 -0.85
CA ASN A 282 -12.46 -1.08 -1.90
C ASN A 282 -11.69 0.10 -1.28
N ILE A 283 -10.41 0.21 -1.62
CA ILE A 283 -9.52 1.28 -1.12
C ILE A 283 -9.48 2.51 -2.04
N ASP A 284 -10.19 2.45 -3.17
CA ASP A 284 -10.35 3.52 -4.17
C ASP A 284 -11.80 4.03 -4.23
N THR A 285 -12.73 3.40 -3.48
CA THR A 285 -14.11 3.89 -3.36
C THR A 285 -14.72 3.55 -2.00
N HIS A 286 -15.88 4.15 -1.70
CA HIS A 286 -16.71 3.85 -0.53
C HIS A 286 -17.26 2.41 -0.43
N ALA A 287 -16.97 1.53 -1.39
CA ALA A 287 -17.54 0.19 -1.40
C ALA A 287 -16.94 -0.72 -0.30
N GLY A 288 -17.82 -1.43 0.43
CA GLY A 288 -17.43 -2.48 1.39
C GLY A 288 -17.20 -2.01 2.84
N SER A 289 -16.97 -0.71 3.05
CA SER A 289 -16.78 -0.12 4.38
C SER A 289 -17.23 1.35 4.42
N LEU A 290 -17.71 1.80 5.58
CA LEU A 290 -17.92 3.23 5.85
C LEU A 290 -16.58 3.93 6.10
N ASP A 291 -16.61 5.25 6.07
CA ASP A 291 -15.52 6.11 6.53
C ASP A 291 -15.84 6.69 7.90
N ALA A 292 -14.86 6.65 8.79
CA ALA A 292 -14.96 7.16 10.14
C ALA A 292 -13.76 8.06 10.52
N GLY A 293 -13.23 8.81 9.55
CA GLY A 293 -12.24 9.87 9.77
C GLY A 293 -10.84 9.34 10.11
N GLU A 294 -10.01 10.17 10.74
CA GLU A 294 -8.56 9.89 10.85
C GLU A 294 -8.21 8.72 11.79
N GLY A 295 -9.19 8.30 12.61
CA GLY A 295 -9.04 7.13 13.47
C GLY A 295 -9.47 5.82 12.81
N ASP A 296 -9.86 5.84 11.54
CA ASP A 296 -10.33 4.66 10.80
C ASP A 296 -9.31 4.24 9.74
N GLU A 297 -8.95 2.96 9.77
CA GLU A 297 -8.04 2.36 8.79
C GLU A 297 -8.56 2.55 7.36
N ALA A 298 -9.88 2.41 7.14
CA ALA A 298 -10.48 2.52 5.81
C ALA A 298 -10.30 3.93 5.23
N SER A 299 -10.57 4.96 6.03
CA SER A 299 -10.42 6.35 5.60
C SER A 299 -8.97 6.70 5.34
N VAL A 300 -8.05 6.30 6.23
CA VAL A 300 -6.62 6.60 6.07
C VAL A 300 -6.04 5.90 4.83
N VAL A 301 -6.37 4.62 4.60
CA VAL A 301 -5.81 3.90 3.43
C VAL A 301 -6.32 4.47 2.12
N ARG A 302 -7.60 4.89 2.07
CA ARG A 302 -8.19 5.54 0.89
C ARG A 302 -7.55 6.90 0.60
N ILE A 303 -7.28 7.69 1.65
CA ILE A 303 -6.51 8.95 1.49
C ILE A 303 -5.12 8.66 0.92
N LEU A 304 -4.39 7.68 1.46
CA LEU A 304 -3.06 7.31 0.95
C LEU A 304 -3.12 6.81 -0.50
N TRP A 305 -4.19 6.10 -0.86
CA TRP A 305 -4.43 5.58 -2.19
C TRP A 305 -4.65 6.70 -3.21
N ASP A 306 -5.64 7.58 -3.00
CA ASP A 306 -5.98 8.70 -3.90
C ASP A 306 -4.85 9.71 -4.04
N LEU A 307 -4.04 9.90 -3.00
CA LEU A 307 -2.84 10.72 -3.10
C LEU A 307 -1.82 10.13 -4.09
N ALA A 308 -1.81 8.81 -4.27
CA ALA A 308 -0.77 8.08 -4.98
C ALA A 308 -1.15 7.59 -6.38
N ASP A 309 -2.34 7.05 -6.59
CA ASP A 309 -2.70 6.32 -7.81
C ASP A 309 -3.09 7.23 -9.00
N GLY A 310 -3.63 8.41 -8.70
CA GLY A 310 -3.72 9.57 -9.55
C GLY A 310 -5.07 9.85 -10.18
N THR A 311 -5.23 11.05 -10.77
CA THR A 311 -6.51 11.60 -11.25
C THR A 311 -7.12 10.76 -12.37
N GLY A 312 -7.90 9.77 -11.99
CA GLY A 312 -8.35 8.71 -12.89
C GLY A 312 -9.35 7.77 -12.25
N GLY A 313 -9.52 7.85 -10.93
CA GLY A 313 -10.61 7.21 -10.20
C GLY A 313 -11.99 7.73 -10.65
N SER A 314 -13.02 7.03 -10.19
CA SER A 314 -14.42 7.37 -10.45
C SER A 314 -14.95 8.58 -9.65
N GLU A 315 -14.09 9.20 -8.84
CA GLU A 315 -14.51 10.08 -7.74
C GLU A 315 -14.11 11.55 -7.98
N PRO A 316 -15.03 12.53 -7.83
CA PRO A 316 -14.74 13.94 -8.15
C PRO A 316 -13.68 14.63 -7.30
N HIS A 317 -13.31 14.05 -6.16
CA HIS A 317 -12.39 14.62 -5.19
C HIS A 317 -10.93 14.14 -5.38
N ASP A 318 -10.70 13.10 -6.18
CA ASP A 318 -9.37 12.66 -6.62
C ASP A 318 -8.82 13.60 -7.71
N ARG A 319 -8.12 14.65 -7.25
CA ARG A 319 -7.51 15.70 -8.09
C ARG A 319 -5.98 15.76 -7.98
N VAL A 320 -5.38 14.79 -7.29
CA VAL A 320 -3.95 14.76 -6.96
C VAL A 320 -3.29 13.54 -7.59
N THR A 321 -2.00 13.62 -7.90
CA THR A 321 -1.23 12.43 -8.30
C THR A 321 0.22 12.60 -7.87
N ILE A 322 0.58 11.97 -6.75
CA ILE A 322 1.97 11.93 -6.28
C ILE A 322 2.70 10.74 -6.93
N GLY A 323 2.02 9.61 -7.13
CA GLY A 323 2.62 8.33 -7.54
C GLY A 323 3.04 7.48 -6.34
N PHE A 324 2.91 6.16 -6.43
CA PHE A 324 3.28 5.23 -5.35
C PHE A 324 4.72 5.38 -4.85
N ALA A 325 5.69 5.50 -5.77
CA ALA A 325 7.10 5.64 -5.38
C ALA A 325 7.43 7.01 -4.76
N PRO A 326 7.03 8.15 -5.36
CA PRO A 326 7.20 9.45 -4.70
C PRO A 326 6.42 9.58 -3.38
N MET A 327 5.28 8.91 -3.22
CA MET A 327 4.52 8.91 -1.97
C MET A 327 5.29 8.20 -0.85
N TYR A 328 5.82 7.01 -1.13
CA TYR A 328 6.65 6.29 -0.16
C TYR A 328 7.94 7.07 0.18
N ASP A 329 8.62 7.61 -0.84
CA ASP A 329 9.84 8.43 -0.65
C ASP A 329 9.57 9.64 0.24
N MET A 330 8.45 10.32 0.03
CA MET A 330 8.01 11.45 0.84
C MET A 330 7.79 11.06 2.30
N ILE A 331 6.98 10.02 2.55
CA ILE A 331 6.69 9.54 3.92
C ILE A 331 7.99 9.16 4.63
N ASN A 332 8.88 8.44 3.95
CA ASN A 332 10.09 7.89 4.54
C ASN A 332 11.22 8.91 4.73
N ASN A 333 11.41 9.85 3.80
CA ASN A 333 12.59 10.71 3.78
C ASN A 333 12.31 12.18 4.11
N ASP A 334 11.08 12.66 3.90
CA ASP A 334 10.75 14.08 4.06
C ASP A 334 9.94 14.38 5.33
N ILE A 335 9.29 13.37 5.93
CA ILE A 335 8.48 13.52 7.15
C ILE A 335 9.21 12.89 8.34
N ALA A 336 9.74 13.73 9.22
CA ALA A 336 10.54 13.27 10.35
C ALA A 336 9.65 12.66 11.44
N GLY A 337 9.76 11.33 11.64
CA GLY A 337 9.09 10.62 12.73
C GLY A 337 7.59 10.47 12.53
N VAL A 338 7.15 10.36 11.27
CA VAL A 338 5.75 10.12 10.90
C VAL A 338 5.17 8.95 11.69
N ASP A 339 4.09 9.18 12.43
CA ASP A 339 3.35 8.11 13.09
C ASP A 339 1.81 8.24 13.02
N GLU A 340 1.31 9.29 12.40
CA GLU A 340 -0.13 9.52 12.19
C GLU A 340 -0.46 10.27 10.88
N LEU A 341 -1.76 10.30 10.53
CA LEU A 341 -2.25 10.99 9.33
C LEU A 341 -1.97 12.50 9.37
N ASP A 342 -1.97 13.11 10.56
CA ASP A 342 -1.76 14.55 10.72
C ASP A 342 -0.35 14.98 10.31
N ASP A 343 0.67 14.16 10.57
CA ASP A 343 2.05 14.42 10.14
C ASP A 343 2.15 14.52 8.61
N LEU A 344 1.45 13.62 7.90
CA LEU A 344 1.35 13.65 6.44
C LEU A 344 0.62 14.91 5.97
N TRP A 345 -0.50 15.24 6.61
CA TRP A 345 -1.24 16.46 6.28
C TRP A 345 -0.39 17.72 6.46
N ASP A 346 0.28 17.87 7.61
CA ASP A 346 1.15 19.00 7.92
C ASP A 346 2.28 19.14 6.90
N PHE A 347 2.88 18.02 6.49
CA PHE A 347 3.88 18.03 5.43
C PHE A 347 3.29 18.47 4.08
N LEU A 348 2.19 17.86 3.65
CA LEU A 348 1.50 18.21 2.38
C LEU A 348 1.08 19.69 2.36
N PHE A 349 0.71 20.23 3.51
CA PHE A 349 0.28 21.61 3.66
C PHE A 349 1.44 22.62 3.61
N THR A 350 2.57 22.27 4.21
CA THR A 350 3.70 23.19 4.42
C THR A 350 4.83 23.04 3.39
N ARG A 351 4.84 21.96 2.58
CA ARG A 351 5.87 21.74 1.56
C ARG A 351 6.00 22.94 0.60
N PRO A 352 7.21 23.26 0.11
CA PRO A 352 7.45 24.45 -0.72
C PRO A 352 6.63 24.53 -2.01
N THR A 353 6.16 23.39 -2.53
CA THR A 353 5.35 23.31 -3.74
C THR A 353 3.84 23.40 -3.49
N ALA A 354 3.40 23.47 -2.22
CA ALA A 354 1.99 23.60 -1.86
C ALA A 354 1.47 25.01 -2.15
N THR A 355 0.74 25.14 -3.26
CA THR A 355 -0.11 26.31 -3.53
C THR A 355 -1.44 26.16 -2.79
N ASP A 356 -2.20 27.24 -2.63
CA ASP A 356 -3.53 27.13 -2.02
C ASP A 356 -4.48 26.28 -2.87
N ALA A 357 -4.37 26.31 -4.20
CA ALA A 357 -5.09 25.38 -5.07
C ALA A 357 -4.77 23.92 -4.75
N LEU A 358 -3.48 23.58 -4.60
CA LEU A 358 -3.06 22.23 -4.28
C LEU A 358 -3.48 21.80 -2.86
N ARG A 359 -3.47 22.72 -1.88
CA ARG A 359 -3.99 22.46 -0.53
C ARG A 359 -5.47 22.15 -0.52
N VAL A 360 -6.24 22.84 -1.36
CA VAL A 360 -7.66 22.55 -1.58
C VAL A 360 -7.85 21.18 -2.22
N ASP A 361 -7.00 20.80 -3.16
CA ASP A 361 -7.03 19.47 -3.78
C ASP A 361 -6.70 18.35 -2.78
N TYR A 362 -5.73 18.55 -1.88
CA TYR A 362 -5.52 17.63 -0.75
C TYR A 362 -6.74 17.61 0.18
N GLY A 363 -7.29 18.77 0.51
CA GLY A 363 -8.46 18.88 1.37
C GLY A 363 -9.70 18.19 0.82
N ALA A 364 -9.85 18.13 -0.51
CA ALA A 364 -10.93 17.40 -1.16
C ALA A 364 -10.91 15.90 -0.86
N ILE A 365 -9.72 15.28 -0.92
CA ILE A 365 -9.54 13.86 -0.57
C ILE A 365 -9.85 13.63 0.92
N PHE A 366 -9.39 14.53 1.79
CA PHE A 366 -9.65 14.40 3.23
C PHE A 366 -11.12 14.66 3.61
N GLU A 367 -11.83 15.50 2.86
CA GLU A 367 -13.28 15.69 3.00
C GLU A 367 -14.05 14.43 2.56
N GLU A 368 -13.67 13.84 1.42
CA GLU A 368 -14.32 12.64 0.86
C GLU A 368 -14.34 11.50 1.87
N TYR A 369 -13.22 11.27 2.56
CA TYR A 369 -13.09 10.20 3.56
C TYR A 369 -13.38 10.67 4.99
N GLY A 370 -14.13 11.77 5.13
CA GLY A 370 -14.75 12.17 6.39
C GLY A 370 -13.78 12.66 7.46
N VAL A 371 -12.56 13.07 7.10
CA VAL A 371 -11.58 13.66 8.03
C VAL A 371 -11.82 15.17 8.18
N SER A 372 -11.99 15.88 7.06
CA SER A 372 -12.20 17.34 7.05
C SER A 372 -13.67 17.73 7.27
N PRO A 373 -13.95 18.97 7.72
CA PRO A 373 -15.30 19.54 7.68
C PRO A 373 -15.87 19.59 6.26
N VAL A 374 -17.21 19.60 6.16
CA VAL A 374 -17.92 19.64 4.87
C VAL A 374 -18.70 20.96 4.76
N PRO A 375 -18.27 21.92 3.92
CA PRO A 375 -19.01 23.14 3.64
C PRO A 375 -20.41 22.84 3.10
N MET A 376 -21.44 23.50 3.66
CA MET A 376 -22.85 23.24 3.31
C MET A 376 -23.69 24.53 3.29
N GLY A 377 -25.01 24.36 3.11
CA GLY A 377 -25.98 25.45 3.22
C GLY A 377 -26.05 26.36 1.99
N GLY A 378 -26.65 27.54 2.18
CA GLY A 378 -27.02 28.45 1.08
C GLY A 378 -25.83 29.14 0.40
N MET A 379 -24.64 29.03 0.98
CA MET A 379 -23.41 29.57 0.40
C MET A 379 -22.82 28.69 -0.70
N VAL A 380 -23.14 27.39 -0.72
CA VAL A 380 -22.62 26.46 -1.74
C VAL A 380 -23.35 26.70 -3.06
N GLY A 381 -22.62 27.23 -4.04
CA GLY A 381 -23.19 27.67 -5.34
C GLY A 381 -24.10 28.89 -5.22
N GLY A 382 -24.12 29.55 -4.06
CA GLY A 382 -25.03 30.65 -3.74
C GLY A 382 -24.70 31.95 -4.45
N THR A 383 -25.69 32.82 -4.63
CA THR A 383 -25.52 34.21 -5.08
C THR A 383 -25.83 35.16 -3.92
N ILE A 384 -24.94 36.10 -3.65
CA ILE A 384 -25.05 37.08 -2.55
C ILE A 384 -25.14 38.48 -3.14
N ASP A 385 -26.23 39.17 -2.81
CA ASP A 385 -26.38 40.61 -3.10
C ASP A 385 -25.56 41.41 -2.10
N VAL A 386 -24.60 42.20 -2.60
CA VAL A 386 -23.73 43.03 -1.76
C VAL A 386 -24.45 44.12 -0.97
N SER A 387 -25.71 44.44 -1.32
CA SER A 387 -26.55 45.33 -0.50
C SER A 387 -27.23 44.64 0.68
N GLY A 388 -27.19 43.31 0.72
CA GLY A 388 -27.69 42.52 1.82
C GLY A 388 -26.83 42.62 3.09
N GLY A 389 -27.28 41.92 4.13
CA GLY A 389 -26.47 41.70 5.32
C GLY A 389 -25.26 40.81 5.02
N ALA A 390 -24.30 40.80 5.94
CA ALA A 390 -23.17 39.90 5.89
C ALA A 390 -23.64 38.43 5.81
N PRO A 391 -23.04 37.61 4.93
CA PRO A 391 -23.44 36.22 4.77
C PRO A 391 -23.04 35.35 5.98
N THR A 392 -23.75 34.25 6.14
CA THR A 392 -23.41 33.17 7.08
C THR A 392 -22.91 31.98 6.28
N PHE A 393 -21.77 31.45 6.70
CA PHE A 393 -21.18 30.21 6.20
C PHE A 393 -21.52 29.08 7.16
N ASP A 394 -21.93 27.92 6.66
CA ASP A 394 -22.33 26.76 7.46
C ASP A 394 -21.54 25.52 7.01
N TRP A 395 -21.17 24.64 7.92
CA TRP A 395 -20.47 23.39 7.60
C TRP A 395 -20.96 22.24 8.48
N ALA A 396 -20.78 21.00 8.04
CA ALA A 396 -20.82 19.84 8.90
C ALA A 396 -19.42 19.57 9.45
N ARG A 397 -19.35 18.97 10.64
CA ARG A 397 -18.09 18.54 11.24
C ARG A 397 -17.55 17.31 10.51
N GLY A 398 -16.24 17.25 10.32
CA GLY A 398 -15.54 16.03 9.95
C GLY A 398 -15.18 15.20 11.18
N ASN A 399 -14.42 14.14 10.93
CA ASN A 399 -13.73 13.33 11.92
C ASN A 399 -14.66 12.78 13.00
N ASN A 400 -15.74 12.08 12.60
CA ASN A 400 -16.81 11.60 13.49
C ASN A 400 -17.44 12.69 14.37
N SER A 401 -17.58 13.89 13.83
CA SER A 401 -18.07 15.07 14.56
C SER A 401 -17.16 15.56 15.68
N TRP A 402 -15.86 15.20 15.67
CA TRP A 402 -14.91 15.64 16.70
C TRP A 402 -14.11 16.88 16.34
N ASN A 403 -14.12 17.36 15.10
CA ASN A 403 -13.54 18.69 14.85
C ASN A 403 -14.27 19.72 15.72
N ASP A 404 -13.54 20.47 16.54
CA ASP A 404 -14.06 21.38 17.57
C ASP A 404 -13.47 22.81 17.48
N THR A 405 -12.50 23.00 16.59
CA THR A 405 -11.96 24.31 16.24
C THR A 405 -11.92 24.46 14.73
N PHE A 406 -12.22 25.67 14.25
CA PHE A 406 -12.42 25.90 12.82
C PHE A 406 -11.71 27.17 12.32
N ASN A 407 -11.29 27.12 11.06
CA ASN A 407 -10.79 28.26 10.30
C ASN A 407 -11.59 28.38 9.00
N LEU A 408 -12.05 29.59 8.66
CA LEU A 408 -12.77 29.88 7.42
C LEU A 408 -11.87 30.72 6.52
N ILE A 409 -11.62 30.25 5.30
CA ILE A 409 -10.83 30.98 4.30
C ILE A 409 -11.71 31.25 3.08
N VAL A 410 -11.71 32.50 2.63
CA VAL A 410 -12.35 32.91 1.38
C VAL A 410 -11.25 33.34 0.41
N PHE A 411 -11.26 32.77 -0.78
CA PHE A 411 -10.34 33.04 -1.87
C PHE A 411 -11.03 33.74 -3.03
N ASN A 412 -10.23 34.40 -3.87
CA ASN A 412 -10.66 34.62 -5.24
C ASN A 412 -10.91 33.28 -5.97
N ASP A 413 -11.67 33.29 -7.07
CA ASP A 413 -11.99 32.05 -7.80
C ASP A 413 -10.76 31.25 -8.23
N ALA A 414 -9.64 31.92 -8.55
CA ALA A 414 -8.41 31.27 -8.96
C ALA A 414 -7.61 30.61 -7.83
N LEU A 415 -8.05 30.67 -6.56
CA LEU A 415 -7.33 30.14 -5.39
C LEU A 415 -5.88 30.68 -5.27
N THR A 416 -5.64 31.91 -5.70
CA THR A 416 -4.32 32.55 -5.67
C THR A 416 -4.21 33.65 -4.62
N THR A 417 -5.33 34.08 -4.05
CA THR A 417 -5.36 35.13 -3.03
C THR A 417 -6.40 34.80 -1.98
N ARG A 418 -5.95 34.69 -0.73
CA ARG A 418 -6.82 34.66 0.45
C ARG A 418 -7.37 36.06 0.71
N VAL A 419 -8.65 36.24 0.43
CA VAL A 419 -9.39 37.50 0.64
C VAL A 419 -9.78 37.63 2.11
N LEU A 420 -10.17 36.53 2.73
CA LEU A 420 -10.39 36.40 4.16
C LEU A 420 -9.71 35.13 4.66
N ASP A 421 -9.11 35.19 5.85
CA ASP A 421 -8.57 34.06 6.58
C ASP A 421 -8.92 34.27 8.05
N ILE A 422 -9.87 33.48 8.56
CA ILE A 422 -10.60 33.77 9.79
C ILE A 422 -10.48 32.58 10.72
N ALA A 423 -9.80 32.77 11.86
CA ALA A 423 -9.97 31.88 13.00
C ALA A 423 -11.39 32.05 13.57
N VAL A 424 -12.21 31.01 13.45
CA VAL A 424 -13.61 31.03 13.88
C VAL A 424 -13.65 30.90 15.41
N PRO A 425 -14.26 31.84 16.15
CA PRO A 425 -14.32 31.77 17.59
C PRO A 425 -15.28 30.68 18.08
N GLY A 426 -14.75 29.78 18.92
CA GLY A 426 -15.52 28.76 19.63
C GLY A 426 -15.83 27.52 18.80
N ASP A 427 -16.45 26.56 19.47
CA ASP A 427 -16.83 25.28 18.91
C ASP A 427 -18.20 25.39 18.19
N VAL A 428 -18.18 25.89 16.96
CA VAL A 428 -19.38 26.20 16.17
C VAL A 428 -19.30 25.63 14.76
N THR A 429 -20.45 25.38 14.14
CA THR A 429 -20.56 24.87 12.77
C THR A 429 -21.11 25.89 11.79
N SER A 430 -21.11 27.17 12.19
CA SER A 430 -21.48 28.28 11.35
C SER A 430 -20.81 29.57 11.77
N TYR A 431 -20.59 30.47 10.80
CA TYR A 431 -19.98 31.78 11.05
C TYR A 431 -20.60 32.85 10.15
N MET A 432 -21.17 33.87 10.78
CA MET A 432 -21.62 35.09 10.12
C MET A 432 -20.48 36.09 10.10
N LEU A 433 -20.13 36.61 8.91
CA LEU A 433 -19.05 37.59 8.78
C LEU A 433 -19.35 38.85 9.61
N SER A 434 -18.33 39.37 10.29
CA SER A 434 -18.39 40.70 10.89
C SER A 434 -18.52 41.77 9.80
N GLY A 435 -19.02 42.95 10.17
CA GLY A 435 -19.13 44.08 9.23
C GLY A 435 -17.80 44.47 8.57
N ALA A 436 -16.68 44.32 9.29
CA ALA A 436 -15.34 44.60 8.76
C ALA A 436 -14.86 43.53 7.74
N GLN A 437 -15.09 42.25 8.04
CA GLN A 437 -14.80 41.16 7.09
C GLN A 437 -15.67 41.28 5.84
N TRP A 438 -16.96 41.61 6.01
CA TRP A 438 -17.87 41.82 4.89
C TRP A 438 -17.43 43.00 4.01
N THR A 439 -17.02 44.11 4.63
CA THR A 439 -16.46 45.26 3.91
C THR A 439 -15.19 44.89 3.14
N THR A 440 -14.33 44.05 3.72
CA THR A 440 -13.10 43.57 3.07
C THR A 440 -13.43 42.72 1.85
N LEU A 441 -14.36 41.78 1.97
CA LEU A 441 -14.81 40.92 0.88
C LEU A 441 -15.46 41.72 -0.25
N MET A 442 -16.36 42.67 0.07
CA MET A 442 -16.93 43.58 -0.93
C MET A 442 -15.87 44.45 -1.62
N GLY A 443 -14.83 44.87 -0.87
CA GLY A 443 -13.71 45.64 -1.39
C GLY A 443 -12.82 44.88 -2.37
N ALA A 444 -12.82 43.54 -2.31
CA ALA A 444 -12.07 42.68 -3.23
C ALA A 444 -12.72 42.59 -4.63
N GLY A 445 -14.00 42.94 -4.75
CA GLY A 445 -14.71 43.04 -6.03
C GLY A 445 -15.93 42.11 -6.15
N LEU A 446 -16.65 42.24 -7.27
CA LEU A 446 -17.75 41.35 -7.62
C LEU A 446 -17.23 40.14 -8.43
N GLY A 447 -17.99 39.05 -8.44
CA GLY A 447 -17.66 37.84 -9.20
C GLY A 447 -17.60 36.59 -8.33
N ASP A 448 -16.81 35.63 -8.79
CA ASP A 448 -16.77 34.29 -8.23
C ASP A 448 -15.70 34.22 -7.14
N TYR A 449 -16.07 33.56 -6.05
CA TYR A 449 -15.21 33.33 -4.90
C TYR A 449 -15.30 31.87 -4.51
N ARG A 450 -14.25 31.40 -3.87
CA ARG A 450 -14.19 30.05 -3.31
C ARG A 450 -13.97 30.14 -1.82
N TRP A 451 -14.45 29.15 -1.08
CA TRP A 451 -14.20 29.09 0.35
C TRP A 451 -14.01 27.66 0.81
N VAL A 452 -13.22 27.52 1.87
CA VAL A 452 -12.95 26.27 2.57
C VAL A 452 -13.15 26.47 4.06
N VAL A 453 -13.37 25.37 4.76
CA VAL A 453 -13.30 25.31 6.21
C VAL A 453 -12.19 24.35 6.59
N GLY A 454 -11.24 24.83 7.39
CA GLY A 454 -10.31 24.00 8.12
C GLY A 454 -10.92 23.54 9.45
N GLY A 455 -10.79 22.26 9.81
CA GLY A 455 -11.22 21.73 11.10
C GLY A 455 -10.09 21.00 11.83
N SER A 456 -9.97 21.23 13.13
CA SER A 456 -9.04 20.49 14.01
C SER A 456 -9.84 19.85 15.14
N ASP A 457 -9.38 18.71 15.64
CA ASP A 457 -9.83 18.13 16.92
C ASP A 457 -8.81 18.53 17.99
N THR A 458 -9.24 19.20 19.06
CA THR A 458 -8.36 19.64 20.15
C THR A 458 -8.57 18.88 21.45
N PHE A 459 -9.51 17.93 21.48
CA PHE A 459 -9.84 17.20 22.69
C PHE A 459 -8.91 15.99 22.88
N GLN A 460 -8.27 15.90 24.06
CA GLN A 460 -7.27 14.87 24.45
C GLN A 460 -5.94 14.92 23.69
N TYR A 461 -5.99 15.05 22.37
CA TYR A 461 -4.84 15.07 21.49
C TYR A 461 -5.19 15.89 20.24
N THR A 462 -4.30 16.79 19.83
CA THR A 462 -4.61 17.76 18.77
C THR A 462 -4.18 17.23 17.41
N THR A 463 -5.10 17.24 16.45
CA THR A 463 -4.83 16.94 15.03
C THR A 463 -5.56 17.93 14.13
N GLY A 464 -5.05 18.14 12.92
CA GLY A 464 -5.51 19.13 11.96
C GLY A 464 -4.77 20.48 12.11
N SER A 465 -5.13 21.51 11.35
CA SER A 465 -6.44 21.73 10.71
C SER A 465 -6.54 21.15 9.30
N TYR A 466 -7.34 20.10 9.11
CA TYR A 466 -7.65 19.52 7.80
C TYR A 466 -8.58 20.43 7.01
N TRP A 467 -8.20 20.81 5.78
CA TRP A 467 -9.04 21.64 4.92
C TRP A 467 -10.10 20.81 4.22
N SER A 468 -11.28 21.39 4.05
CA SER A 468 -12.30 20.89 3.15
C SER A 468 -11.93 21.09 1.67
N ASP A 469 -12.71 20.51 0.77
CA ASP A 469 -12.75 20.99 -0.61
C ASP A 469 -13.31 22.42 -0.66
N ALA A 470 -13.01 23.12 -1.75
CA ALA A 470 -13.57 24.44 -1.99
C ALA A 470 -15.00 24.36 -2.51
N ARG A 471 -15.85 25.26 -2.01
CA ARG A 471 -17.16 25.54 -2.60
C ARG A 471 -17.18 26.94 -3.19
N THR A 472 -17.90 27.10 -4.30
CA THR A 472 -18.02 28.40 -4.99
C THR A 472 -19.22 29.19 -4.48
N PHE A 473 -19.12 30.52 -4.46
CA PHE A 473 -20.26 31.43 -4.37
C PHE A 473 -20.02 32.68 -5.24
N HIS A 474 -21.08 33.43 -5.49
CA HIS A 474 -21.08 34.56 -6.41
C HIS A 474 -21.49 35.86 -5.71
N LEU A 475 -20.66 36.91 -5.82
CA LEU A 475 -21.02 38.26 -5.37
C LEU A 475 -21.56 39.09 -6.54
N VAL A 476 -22.80 39.56 -6.40
CA VAL A 476 -23.49 40.34 -7.44
C VAL A 476 -23.85 41.75 -6.94
N PRO A 477 -23.93 42.74 -7.85
CA PRO A 477 -24.30 44.09 -7.47
C PRO A 477 -25.79 44.15 -7.14
N THR A 478 -26.18 45.18 -6.40
CA THR A 478 -27.59 45.46 -6.07
C THR A 478 -28.45 45.51 -7.35
N PRO A 479 -29.61 44.83 -7.42
CA PRO A 479 -30.47 44.78 -8.61
C PRO A 479 -30.82 46.15 -9.21
N ALA A 480 -30.86 47.21 -8.40
CA ALA A 480 -31.11 48.58 -8.86
C ALA A 480 -30.05 49.15 -9.81
N SER A 481 -28.81 48.64 -9.77
CA SER A 481 -27.70 49.08 -10.63
C SER A 481 -27.75 48.50 -12.05
N LEU A 482 -28.35 47.32 -12.22
CA LEU A 482 -28.58 46.70 -13.53
C LEU A 482 -29.65 47.45 -14.35
N ALA A 483 -30.66 48.02 -13.69
CA ALA A 483 -31.69 48.82 -14.35
C ALA A 483 -31.12 50.12 -14.96
N LEU A 484 -30.13 50.76 -14.33
CA LEU A 484 -29.51 51.98 -14.86
C LEU A 484 -28.56 51.70 -16.04
N LEU A 485 -27.83 50.58 -16.03
CA LEU A 485 -26.96 50.18 -17.14
C LEU A 485 -27.77 49.76 -18.38
N ALA A 486 -28.90 49.09 -18.21
CA ALA A 486 -29.82 48.78 -19.30
C ALA A 486 -30.50 50.03 -19.90
N LEU A 487 -30.84 51.04 -19.07
CA LEU A 487 -31.40 52.31 -19.57
C LEU A 487 -30.34 53.24 -20.21
N GLY A 488 -29.09 53.21 -19.74
CA GLY A 488 -28.00 54.00 -20.30
C GLY A 488 -27.58 53.56 -21.71
N GLY A 489 -27.64 52.25 -22.00
CA GLY A 489 -27.34 51.70 -23.33
C GLY A 489 -28.38 52.04 -24.41
N VAL A 490 -29.63 52.28 -24.03
CA VAL A 490 -30.72 52.61 -24.98
C VAL A 490 -30.70 54.09 -25.39
N ILE A 491 -30.10 54.98 -24.58
CA ILE A 491 -30.04 56.43 -24.89
C ILE A 491 -28.88 56.78 -25.85
N GLY A 492 -27.86 55.92 -25.97
CA GLY A 492 -26.68 56.16 -26.81
C GLY A 492 -26.86 55.92 -28.32
N LEU A 493 -27.91 55.21 -28.76
CA LEU A 493 -28.08 54.79 -30.16
C LEU A 493 -28.94 55.73 -31.03
N ARG A 494 -29.26 56.95 -30.57
CA ARG A 494 -30.18 57.86 -31.28
C ARG A 494 -29.59 59.18 -31.82
N ARG A 495 -28.27 59.32 -31.95
CA ARG A 495 -27.67 60.48 -32.65
C ARG A 495 -26.47 60.09 -33.51
N ARG A 496 -26.74 59.72 -34.76
CA ARG A 496 -25.96 60.07 -35.96
C ARG A 496 -26.89 59.90 -37.18
N ARG A 497 -27.43 61.02 -37.65
CA ARG A 497 -27.80 61.23 -39.04
C ARG A 497 -26.62 61.94 -39.71
#